data_AF-A0A1Y2HWI6-F1
#
_entry.id   AF-A0A1Y2HWI6-F1
#
_cell.length_a   1.000
_cell.length_b   1.000
_cell.length_c   1.000
_cell.angle_alpha   90.00
_cell.angle_beta   90.00
_cell.angle_gamma   90.00
#
_symmetry.space_group_name_H-M   'P 1'
#
loop_
_entity.id
_entity.type
_entity.pdbx_description
1 polymer ?
#
loop_
_entity_poly.entity_id
_entity_poly.type
_entity_poly.pdbx_seq_one_letter_code
_entity_poly.pdbx_strand_id
1 'polypeptide(L)'
;MQDRLDHERHGRLARLDHLTLKLKYLERVCFVNAEKLHASYHVHSLYSALQALHATLFDAEVAHDAARSPAFAAQWQLLHKLALGDEVIKATLDTVPEHVQQQGVATFPELHWRFAHVVAPEVRRAAMLPTEAKAKACVPPSTRWPKRYASVGQGALPPVGLVSYTISKVLSSVMVAKPPALYKESDVNSVLARVEYHLQREDLEAAARELNVLRGWPREIAKGWLDEARRHLEVKMAVDVMQTHVGLMSLGAV
;
A
#
# COMPACT_ATOMS: atom_id res chain seq x y z
N MET A 1 -38.62 -59.38 56.58
CA MET A 1 -38.48 -57.90 56.78
C MET A 1 -37.16 -57.40 56.21
N GLN A 2 -36.05 -58.10 56.40
CA GLN A 2 -34.74 -57.82 55.78
C GLN A 2 -34.82 -57.58 54.25
N ASP A 3 -35.43 -58.50 53.49
CA ASP A 3 -35.42 -58.44 52.01
C ASP A 3 -36.06 -57.16 51.43
N ARG A 4 -37.07 -56.59 52.10
CA ARG A 4 -37.69 -55.32 51.68
C ARG A 4 -36.77 -54.13 51.94
N LEU A 5 -36.11 -54.11 53.10
CA LEU A 5 -35.14 -53.07 53.44
C LEU A 5 -33.96 -53.11 52.46
N ASP A 6 -33.52 -54.31 52.10
CA ASP A 6 -32.45 -54.48 51.12
C ASP A 6 -32.91 -54.04 49.73
N HIS A 7 -34.13 -54.36 49.29
CA HIS A 7 -34.68 -53.83 48.04
C HIS A 7 -34.71 -52.28 48.00
N GLU A 8 -35.13 -51.64 49.11
CA GLU A 8 -35.13 -50.19 49.21
C GLU A 8 -33.72 -49.60 49.18
N ARG A 9 -32.75 -50.27 49.81
CA ARG A 9 -31.33 -49.87 49.79
C ARG A 9 -30.73 -50.01 48.39
N HIS A 10 -30.94 -51.14 47.72
CA HIS A 10 -30.46 -51.36 46.35
C HIS A 10 -31.10 -50.37 45.37
N GLY A 11 -32.39 -50.07 45.51
CA GLY A 11 -33.08 -49.07 44.70
C GLY A 11 -32.54 -47.64 44.93
N ARG A 12 -32.18 -47.30 46.16
CA ARG A 12 -31.54 -46.00 46.49
C ARG A 12 -30.11 -45.93 45.97
N LEU A 13 -29.34 -47.00 46.09
CA LEU A 13 -27.98 -47.11 45.54
C LEU A 13 -27.99 -46.92 44.02
N ALA A 14 -28.86 -47.65 43.30
CA ALA A 14 -28.99 -47.50 41.86
C ALA A 14 -29.37 -46.06 41.43
N ARG A 15 -30.21 -45.36 42.23
CA ARG A 15 -30.52 -43.93 41.98
C ARG A 15 -29.32 -43.03 42.24
N LEU A 16 -28.54 -43.27 43.30
CA LEU A 16 -27.32 -42.53 43.57
C LEU A 16 -26.31 -42.73 42.45
N ASP A 17 -26.09 -43.97 42.01
CA ASP A 17 -25.19 -44.28 40.90
C ASP A 17 -25.64 -43.55 39.62
N HIS A 18 -26.93 -43.56 39.30
CA HIS A 18 -27.48 -42.80 38.17
C HIS A 18 -27.25 -41.29 38.28
N LEU A 19 -27.44 -40.71 39.47
CA LEU A 19 -27.16 -39.30 39.72
C LEU A 19 -25.67 -39.00 39.58
N THR A 20 -24.79 -39.88 40.04
CA THR A 20 -23.34 -39.71 39.87
C THR A 20 -22.93 -39.73 38.40
N LEU A 21 -23.52 -40.62 37.59
CA LEU A 21 -23.27 -40.66 36.15
C LEU A 21 -23.76 -39.39 35.45
N LYS A 22 -24.95 -38.89 35.80
CA LYS A 22 -25.47 -37.62 35.27
C LYS A 22 -24.57 -36.44 35.64
N LEU A 23 -24.08 -36.38 36.87
CA LEU A 23 -23.14 -35.33 37.30
C LEU A 23 -21.85 -35.38 36.48
N LYS A 24 -21.24 -36.57 36.31
CA LYS A 24 -20.04 -36.74 35.47
C LYS A 24 -20.28 -36.33 34.02
N TYR A 25 -21.46 -36.63 33.48
CA TYR A 25 -21.82 -36.20 32.13
C TYR A 25 -21.93 -34.68 32.04
N LEU A 26 -22.63 -34.04 32.99
CA LEU A 26 -22.75 -32.58 33.02
C LEU A 26 -21.39 -31.90 33.19
N GLU A 27 -20.52 -32.43 34.05
CA GLU A 27 -19.16 -31.93 34.24
C GLU A 27 -18.38 -31.95 32.92
N ARG A 28 -18.45 -33.05 32.16
CA ARG A 28 -17.81 -33.15 30.85
C ARG A 28 -18.37 -32.13 29.86
N VAL A 29 -19.69 -31.96 29.81
CA VAL A 29 -20.33 -30.97 28.92
C VAL A 29 -19.93 -29.55 29.30
N CYS A 30 -19.91 -29.22 30.59
CA CYS A 30 -19.47 -27.92 31.08
C CYS A 30 -18.00 -27.65 30.71
N PHE A 31 -17.13 -28.66 30.86
CA PHE A 31 -15.72 -28.54 30.51
C PHE A 31 -15.52 -28.26 29.02
N VAL A 32 -16.16 -29.06 28.14
CA VAL A 32 -16.07 -28.88 26.68
C VAL A 32 -16.68 -27.54 26.24
N ASN A 33 -17.78 -27.12 26.86
CA ASN A 33 -18.38 -25.83 26.56
C ASN A 33 -17.48 -24.66 26.99
N ALA A 34 -16.82 -24.76 28.13
CA ALA A 34 -15.88 -23.74 28.60
C ALA A 34 -14.67 -23.61 27.66
N GLU A 35 -14.13 -24.74 27.21
CA GLU A 35 -13.03 -24.78 26.23
C GLU A 35 -13.44 -24.14 24.90
N LYS A 36 -14.61 -24.51 24.37
CA LYS A 36 -15.15 -23.91 23.13
C LYS A 36 -15.38 -22.41 23.27
N LEU A 37 -15.96 -21.98 24.39
CA LEU A 37 -16.20 -20.57 24.65
C LEU A 37 -14.89 -19.79 24.70
N HIS A 38 -13.86 -20.35 25.34
CA HIS A 38 -12.54 -19.73 25.40
C HIS A 38 -11.92 -19.58 24.01
N ALA A 39 -11.98 -20.62 23.17
CA ALA A 39 -11.53 -20.57 21.79
C ALA A 39 -12.29 -19.53 20.96
N SER A 40 -13.63 -19.49 21.06
CA SER A 40 -14.46 -18.49 20.37
C SER A 40 -14.14 -17.06 20.83
N TYR A 41 -13.92 -16.85 22.12
CA TYR A 41 -13.51 -15.54 22.65
C TYR A 41 -12.16 -15.10 22.06
N HIS A 42 -11.19 -16.03 21.99
CA HIS A 42 -9.88 -15.75 21.44
C HIS A 42 -9.95 -15.34 19.96
N VAL A 43 -10.63 -16.14 19.13
CA VAL A 43 -10.82 -15.85 17.70
C VAL A 43 -11.55 -14.52 17.51
N HIS A 44 -12.61 -14.26 18.29
CA HIS A 44 -13.33 -13.00 18.20
C HIS A 44 -12.48 -11.80 18.61
N SER A 45 -11.64 -11.95 19.64
CA SER A 45 -10.71 -10.90 20.07
C SER A 45 -9.68 -10.59 18.98
N LEU A 46 -9.11 -11.61 18.33
CA LEU A 46 -8.21 -11.44 17.18
C LEU A 46 -8.91 -10.76 16.00
N TYR A 47 -10.10 -11.23 15.65
CA TYR A 47 -10.90 -10.65 14.56
C TYR A 47 -11.24 -9.18 14.82
N SER A 48 -11.67 -8.84 16.04
CA SER A 48 -11.97 -7.46 16.43
C SER A 48 -10.72 -6.57 16.39
N ALA A 49 -9.58 -7.06 16.84
CA ALA A 49 -8.31 -6.33 16.75
C ALA A 49 -7.87 -6.11 15.29
N LEU A 50 -8.00 -7.12 14.43
CA LEU A 50 -7.73 -7.02 12.99
C LEU A 50 -8.69 -6.05 12.30
N GLN A 51 -9.98 -6.07 12.65
CA GLN A 51 -10.96 -5.14 12.09
C GLN A 51 -10.69 -3.70 12.53
N ALA A 52 -10.27 -3.50 13.79
CA ALA A 52 -9.88 -2.18 14.28
C ALA A 52 -8.64 -1.65 13.54
N LEU A 53 -7.69 -2.54 13.21
CA LEU A 53 -6.53 -2.20 12.39
C LEU A 53 -6.92 -1.90 10.94
N HIS A 54 -7.83 -2.70 10.35
CA HIS A 54 -8.35 -2.42 9.02
C HIS A 54 -9.03 -1.04 8.97
N ALA A 55 -9.85 -0.71 9.98
CA ALA A 55 -10.50 0.60 10.07
C ALA A 55 -9.48 1.76 10.20
N THR A 56 -8.36 1.57 10.91
CA THR A 56 -7.32 2.62 10.98
C THR A 56 -6.52 2.79 9.69
N LEU A 57 -6.44 1.76 8.84
CA LEU A 57 -5.74 1.82 7.56
C LEU A 57 -6.60 2.35 6.41
N PHE A 58 -7.90 1.99 6.38
CA PHE A 58 -8.79 2.26 5.25
C PHE A 58 -9.86 3.33 5.56
N ASP A 59 -10.50 3.26 6.73
CA ASP A 59 -11.62 4.14 7.12
C ASP A 59 -11.20 5.37 7.92
N ALA A 60 -9.90 5.62 8.09
CA ALA A 60 -9.38 6.82 8.77
C ALA A 60 -9.59 8.06 7.88
N GLU A 61 -10.85 8.40 7.65
CA GLU A 61 -11.30 9.61 7.02
C GLU A 61 -10.87 10.81 7.91
N VAL A 62 -10.29 11.82 7.28
CA VAL A 62 -10.18 13.22 7.73
C VAL A 62 -8.84 13.71 8.32
N ALA A 63 -7.97 12.90 8.91
CA ALA A 63 -6.74 13.44 9.52
C ALA A 63 -5.51 13.40 8.59
N HIS A 64 -5.50 14.23 7.54
CA HIS A 64 -4.41 14.33 6.54
C HIS A 64 -3.02 14.67 7.14
N ASP A 65 -2.98 15.16 8.38
CA ASP A 65 -1.77 15.59 9.10
C ASP A 65 -1.59 14.91 10.47
N ALA A 66 -2.43 13.95 10.86
CA ALA A 66 -2.20 13.20 12.09
C ALA A 66 -1.05 12.23 11.86
N ALA A 67 0.18 12.76 12.00
CA ALA A 67 1.44 12.06 11.92
C ALA A 67 1.28 10.62 12.43
N ARG A 68 1.13 9.69 11.48
CA ARG A 68 1.38 8.26 11.70
C ARG A 68 0.70 7.73 12.97
N SER A 69 -0.61 7.54 12.88
CA SER A 69 -1.51 7.27 14.00
C SER A 69 -0.94 6.37 15.10
N PRO A 70 -0.80 6.85 16.36
CA PRO A 70 -0.41 6.00 17.49
C PRO A 70 -1.41 4.87 17.74
N ALA A 71 -2.64 5.02 17.25
CA ALA A 71 -3.67 3.98 17.25
C ALA A 71 -3.24 2.72 16.47
N PHE A 72 -2.55 2.88 15.34
CA PHE A 72 -2.03 1.75 14.56
C PHE A 72 -0.98 0.98 15.36
N ALA A 73 0.01 1.68 15.94
CA ALA A 73 1.04 1.06 16.76
C ALA A 73 0.44 0.35 17.99
N ALA A 74 -0.57 0.94 18.63
CA ALA A 74 -1.27 0.31 19.74
C ALA A 74 -2.00 -0.98 19.31
N GLN A 75 -2.72 -0.95 18.20
CA GLN A 75 -3.42 -2.13 17.65
C GLN A 75 -2.44 -3.23 17.22
N TRP A 76 -1.33 -2.86 16.59
CA TRP A 76 -0.26 -3.79 16.22
C TRP A 76 0.34 -4.49 17.45
N GLN A 77 0.63 -3.73 18.51
CA GLN A 77 1.11 -4.28 19.78
C GLN A 77 0.07 -5.18 20.46
N LEU A 78 -1.22 -4.84 20.37
CA LEU A 78 -2.29 -5.70 20.87
C LEU A 78 -2.34 -7.03 20.11
N LEU A 79 -2.21 -7.00 18.78
CA LEU A 79 -2.13 -8.22 17.97
C LEU A 79 -0.93 -9.08 18.35
N HIS A 80 0.23 -8.49 18.59
CA HIS A 80 1.40 -9.25 19.05
C HIS A 80 1.18 -9.90 20.44
N LYS A 81 0.43 -9.26 21.34
CA LYS A 81 0.07 -9.83 22.64
C LYS A 81 -0.96 -10.98 22.50
N LEU A 82 -1.93 -10.82 21.60
CA LEU A 82 -2.95 -11.84 21.35
C LEU A 82 -2.36 -13.03 20.57
N ALA A 83 -1.39 -12.80 19.68
CA ALA A 83 -0.76 -13.82 18.86
C ALA A 83 0.11 -14.82 19.63
N LEU A 84 0.28 -14.71 20.96
CA LEU A 84 1.16 -15.59 21.74
C LEU A 84 0.88 -17.10 21.57
N GLY A 85 -0.33 -17.48 21.13
CA GLY A 85 -0.72 -18.86 20.82
C GLY A 85 -0.50 -19.33 19.37
N ASP A 86 -0.40 -18.43 18.38
CA ASP A 86 -0.49 -18.79 16.96
C ASP A 86 0.80 -18.47 16.19
N GLU A 87 1.46 -19.52 15.68
CA GLU A 87 2.72 -19.40 14.93
C GLU A 87 2.56 -18.67 13.60
N VAL A 88 1.45 -18.91 12.89
CA VAL A 88 1.16 -18.27 11.59
C VAL A 88 1.02 -16.77 11.76
N ILE A 89 0.26 -16.33 12.77
CA ILE A 89 0.04 -14.92 13.06
C ILE A 89 1.37 -14.24 13.45
N LYS A 90 2.18 -14.88 14.31
CA LYS A 90 3.53 -14.37 14.65
C LYS A 90 4.42 -14.23 13.43
N ALA A 91 4.52 -15.27 12.61
CA ALA A 91 5.34 -15.24 11.40
C ALA A 91 4.90 -14.11 10.46
N THR A 92 3.60 -13.89 10.27
CA THR A 92 3.10 -12.77 9.46
C THR A 92 3.43 -11.41 10.06
N LEU A 93 3.33 -11.24 11.38
CA LEU A 93 3.72 -9.99 12.06
C LEU A 93 5.23 -9.71 11.91
N ASP A 94 6.06 -10.74 11.96
CA ASP A 94 7.51 -10.63 11.81
C ASP A 94 7.96 -10.27 10.37
N THR A 95 7.13 -10.54 9.37
CA THR A 95 7.43 -10.13 7.97
C THR A 95 7.37 -8.61 7.78
N VAL A 96 6.61 -7.89 8.61
CA VAL A 96 6.46 -6.44 8.50
C VAL A 96 7.64 -5.76 9.20
N PRO A 97 8.36 -4.85 8.52
CA PRO A 97 9.60 -4.30 9.05
C PRO A 97 9.36 -3.38 10.26
N GLU A 98 10.29 -3.39 11.23
CA GLU A 98 10.16 -2.70 12.52
C GLU A 98 9.85 -1.21 12.42
N HIS A 99 10.40 -0.53 11.41
CA HIS A 99 10.13 0.89 11.18
C HIS A 99 8.66 1.17 10.88
N VAL A 100 7.94 0.25 10.22
CA VAL A 100 6.50 0.37 9.95
C VAL A 100 5.69 0.11 11.22
N GLN A 101 6.17 -0.77 12.10
CA GLN A 101 5.50 -1.06 13.37
C GLN A 101 5.49 0.16 14.30
N GLN A 102 6.59 0.92 14.33
CA GLN A 102 6.75 2.08 15.19
C GLN A 102 6.20 3.37 14.57
N GLN A 103 6.46 3.56 13.27
CA GLN A 103 6.11 4.78 12.55
C GLN A 103 4.77 4.67 11.82
N GLY A 104 4.05 3.56 11.88
CA GLY A 104 2.80 3.38 11.15
C GLY A 104 2.93 3.46 9.62
N VAL A 105 1.78 3.32 8.97
CA VAL A 105 1.64 3.27 7.51
C VAL A 105 0.82 4.47 7.06
N ALA A 106 1.14 5.03 5.89
CA ALA A 106 0.30 6.03 5.26
C ALA A 106 -1.05 5.41 4.87
N THR A 107 -2.16 6.09 5.17
CA THR A 107 -3.49 5.59 4.82
C THR A 107 -3.75 5.79 3.33
N PHE A 108 -4.71 5.05 2.77
CA PHE A 108 -5.11 5.23 1.37
C PHE A 108 -5.49 6.68 1.02
N PRO A 109 -6.37 7.37 1.79
CA PRO A 109 -6.71 8.77 1.52
C PRO A 109 -5.50 9.72 1.64
N GLU A 110 -4.56 9.47 2.56
CA GLU A 110 -3.32 10.24 2.66
C GLU A 110 -2.47 10.08 1.38
N LEU A 111 -2.28 8.85 0.91
CA LEU A 111 -1.55 8.57 -0.32
C LEU A 111 -2.23 9.21 -1.55
N HIS A 112 -3.56 9.12 -1.62
CA HIS A 112 -4.35 9.76 -2.67
C HIS A 112 -4.15 11.29 -2.65
N TRP A 113 -4.29 11.91 -1.49
CA TRP A 113 -4.14 13.36 -1.34
C TRP A 113 -2.73 13.83 -1.69
N ARG A 114 -1.70 13.15 -1.18
CA ARG A 114 -0.29 13.46 -1.47
C ARG A 114 0.03 13.29 -2.95
N PHE A 115 -0.56 12.28 -3.60
CA PHE A 115 -0.41 12.10 -5.03
C PHE A 115 -0.98 13.30 -5.79
N ALA A 116 -2.23 13.67 -5.51
CA ALA A 116 -2.92 14.76 -6.20
C ALA A 116 -2.25 16.13 -5.99
N HIS A 117 -1.81 16.42 -4.77
CA HIS A 117 -1.33 17.77 -4.39
C HIS A 117 0.19 17.94 -4.48
N VAL A 118 0.98 16.88 -4.31
CA VAL A 118 2.45 16.95 -4.28
C VAL A 118 3.06 16.21 -5.45
N VAL A 119 2.77 14.92 -5.62
CA VAL A 119 3.51 14.09 -6.60
C VAL A 119 3.14 14.43 -8.04
N ALA A 120 1.85 14.48 -8.38
CA ALA A 120 1.38 14.77 -9.73
C ALA A 120 1.89 16.12 -10.28
N PRO A 121 1.79 17.26 -9.57
CA PRO A 121 2.31 18.52 -10.08
C PRO A 121 3.84 18.52 -10.24
N GLU A 122 4.59 17.93 -9.30
CA GLU A 122 6.05 17.86 -9.41
C GLU A 122 6.51 16.94 -10.55
N VAL A 123 5.81 15.82 -10.77
CA VAL A 123 6.05 14.93 -11.91
C VAL A 123 5.76 15.63 -13.24
N ARG A 124 4.68 16.44 -13.33
CA ARG A 124 4.38 17.26 -14.51
C ARG A 124 5.49 18.28 -14.78
N ARG A 125 5.98 18.98 -13.74
CA ARG A 125 7.09 19.93 -13.86
C ARG A 125 8.38 19.24 -14.31
N ALA A 126 8.68 18.08 -13.73
CA ALA A 126 9.88 17.31 -14.10
C ALA A 126 9.83 16.76 -15.53
N ALA A 127 8.64 16.44 -16.04
CA ALA A 127 8.46 16.02 -17.43
C ALA A 127 8.70 17.15 -18.44
N MET A 128 8.56 18.41 -18.01
CA MET A 128 8.85 19.59 -18.85
C MET A 128 10.35 19.85 -18.99
N LEU A 129 11.18 19.27 -18.11
CA LEU A 129 12.63 19.39 -18.20
C LEU A 129 13.17 18.48 -19.32
N PRO A 130 14.09 18.95 -20.17
CA PRO A 130 14.73 18.10 -21.16
C PRO A 130 15.48 16.99 -20.44
N THR A 131 15.02 15.75 -20.62
CA THR A 131 15.67 14.58 -20.02
C THR A 131 17.15 14.56 -20.39
N GLU A 132 18.00 14.09 -19.48
CA GLU A 132 19.45 13.89 -19.66
C GLU A 132 19.79 13.26 -21.03
N ALA A 133 18.93 12.35 -21.51
CA ALA A 133 19.04 11.71 -22.81
C ALA A 133 18.91 12.70 -23.99
N LYS A 134 18.02 13.69 -23.91
CA LYS A 134 17.89 14.78 -24.89
C LYS A 134 18.93 15.88 -24.66
N ALA A 135 19.33 16.14 -23.41
CA ALA A 135 20.38 17.11 -23.10
C ALA A 135 21.74 16.68 -23.70
N LYS A 136 22.09 15.39 -23.62
CA LYS A 136 23.29 14.82 -24.26
C LYS A 136 23.25 14.87 -25.79
N ALA A 137 22.05 14.77 -26.39
CA ALA A 137 21.87 14.94 -27.84
C ALA A 137 21.92 16.42 -28.28
N CYS A 138 21.64 17.35 -27.36
CA CYS A 138 21.66 18.80 -27.57
C CYS A 138 22.99 19.44 -27.13
N VAL A 139 24.02 18.65 -26.85
CA VAL A 139 25.39 19.14 -26.84
C VAL A 139 25.78 19.26 -28.31
N PRO A 140 25.92 20.48 -28.88
CA PRO A 140 26.52 20.60 -30.20
C PRO A 140 27.88 19.90 -30.13
N PRO A 141 28.25 19.03 -31.10
CA PRO A 141 29.51 18.31 -31.05
C PRO A 141 30.63 19.32 -30.81
N SER A 142 31.21 19.28 -29.61
CA SER A 142 32.18 20.26 -29.20
C SER A 142 33.41 20.12 -30.11
N THR A 143 33.93 21.27 -30.53
CA THR A 143 35.30 21.48 -31.02
C THR A 143 35.59 21.27 -32.52
N ARG A 144 34.77 21.85 -33.41
CA ARG A 144 35.35 22.59 -34.55
C ARG A 144 34.36 23.59 -35.12
N TRP A 145 34.19 24.70 -34.42
CA TRP A 145 33.94 25.99 -35.07
C TRP A 145 34.90 26.13 -36.26
N PRO A 146 34.47 26.05 -37.55
CA PRO A 146 35.36 26.36 -38.66
C PRO A 146 36.03 27.70 -38.38
N LYS A 147 37.35 27.77 -38.62
CA LYS A 147 38.19 28.97 -38.49
C LYS A 147 37.79 30.12 -39.46
N ARG A 148 36.52 30.24 -39.84
CA ARG A 148 35.99 31.30 -40.70
C ARG A 148 35.43 32.49 -39.92
N TYR A 149 35.27 32.37 -38.60
CA TYR A 149 34.83 33.48 -37.73
C TYR A 149 35.88 33.89 -36.69
N ALA A 150 37.08 33.27 -36.74
CA ALA A 150 38.22 33.66 -35.91
C ALA A 150 39.02 34.86 -36.48
N SER A 151 38.54 35.46 -37.57
CA SER A 151 39.11 36.68 -38.14
C SER A 151 37.99 37.65 -38.55
N VAL A 152 37.07 37.95 -37.64
CA VAL A 152 36.36 39.23 -37.70
C VAL A 152 37.12 40.15 -36.75
N GLY A 153 38.19 40.72 -37.31
CA GLY A 153 38.86 41.86 -36.72
C GLY A 153 37.85 43.00 -36.60
N GLN A 154 38.07 43.84 -35.60
CA GLN A 154 37.47 45.16 -35.49
C GLN A 154 37.58 45.88 -36.84
N GLY A 155 36.47 46.00 -37.56
CA GLY A 155 36.45 46.61 -38.89
C GLY A 155 35.09 46.45 -39.56
N ALA A 156 34.34 47.55 -39.61
CA ALA A 156 33.15 47.76 -40.43
C ALA A 156 31.93 46.88 -40.11
N LEU A 157 31.04 47.41 -39.27
CA LEU A 157 29.62 47.06 -39.22
C LEU A 157 28.96 47.51 -40.55
N PRO A 158 28.47 46.62 -41.44
CA PRO A 158 27.62 47.06 -42.52
C PRO A 158 26.25 47.49 -41.94
N PRO A 159 25.64 48.57 -42.46
CA PRO A 159 24.39 49.09 -41.91
C PRO A 159 23.31 48.01 -41.93
N VAL A 160 22.65 47.89 -40.78
CA VAL A 160 21.53 46.99 -40.51
C VAL A 160 20.44 47.24 -41.56
N GLY A 161 20.37 46.36 -42.56
CA GLY A 161 19.50 46.52 -43.71
C GLY A 161 18.82 45.20 -44.05
N LEU A 162 17.52 45.17 -43.80
CA LEU A 162 16.47 44.32 -44.37
C LEU A 162 16.58 42.77 -44.45
N VAL A 163 17.72 42.15 -44.19
CA VAL A 163 17.96 40.74 -44.57
C VAL A 163 17.94 39.75 -43.40
N SER A 164 18.07 40.17 -42.13
CA SER A 164 18.05 39.23 -41.00
C SER A 164 16.66 38.65 -40.70
N TYR A 165 15.59 39.40 -40.99
CA TYR A 165 14.21 38.99 -40.71
C TYR A 165 13.67 37.97 -41.74
N THR A 166 14.30 37.84 -42.91
CA THR A 166 13.89 36.87 -43.92
C THR A 166 14.43 35.47 -43.62
N ILE A 167 15.60 35.36 -42.98
CA ILE A 167 16.17 34.08 -42.55
C ILE A 167 15.32 33.43 -41.43
N SER A 168 14.77 34.21 -40.49
CA SER A 168 13.88 33.68 -39.45
C SER A 168 12.57 33.09 -39.98
N LYS A 169 12.04 33.60 -41.11
CA LYS A 169 10.80 33.06 -41.70
C LYS A 169 11.00 31.72 -42.41
N VAL A 170 12.15 31.52 -43.03
CA VAL A 170 12.47 30.26 -43.73
C VAL A 170 12.89 29.16 -42.76
N LEU A 171 13.52 29.51 -41.62
CA LEU A 171 13.90 28.52 -40.60
C LEU A 171 12.72 28.06 -39.72
N SER A 172 11.59 28.80 -39.72
CA SER A 172 10.40 28.48 -38.93
C SER A 172 9.55 27.34 -39.52
N SER A 173 9.75 26.96 -40.79
CA SER A 173 8.90 25.97 -41.47
C SER A 173 9.54 24.60 -41.65
N VAL A 174 10.82 24.44 -41.30
CA VAL A 174 11.48 23.12 -41.25
C VAL A 174 11.46 22.59 -39.81
N MET A 175 10.26 22.57 -39.22
CA MET A 175 9.94 21.63 -38.14
C MET A 175 9.35 20.40 -38.82
N VAL A 176 10.13 19.32 -38.88
CA VAL A 176 9.64 18.00 -39.26
C VAL A 176 8.48 17.67 -38.33
N ALA A 177 7.26 17.79 -38.84
CA ALA A 177 6.06 17.34 -38.15
C ALA A 177 6.17 15.81 -38.03
N LYS A 178 6.35 15.33 -36.80
CA LYS A 178 6.17 13.92 -36.49
C LYS A 178 4.74 13.53 -36.86
N PRO A 179 4.50 12.39 -37.52
CA PRO A 179 3.16 11.96 -37.88
C PRO A 179 2.28 11.79 -36.63
N PRO A 180 0.99 12.16 -36.67
CA PRO A 180 0.06 12.13 -35.52
C PRO A 180 -0.38 10.73 -35.07
N ALA A 181 0.25 9.66 -35.58
CA ALA A 181 -0.02 8.27 -35.21
C ALA A 181 0.71 7.82 -33.93
N LEU A 182 1.14 8.77 -33.08
CA LEU A 182 2.05 8.51 -31.97
C LEU A 182 1.68 9.34 -30.74
N TYR A 183 0.40 9.31 -30.35
CA TYR A 183 0.11 9.44 -28.92
C TYR A 183 0.83 8.27 -28.26
N LYS A 184 1.98 8.55 -27.65
CA LYS A 184 2.77 7.49 -27.09
C LYS A 184 2.00 7.04 -25.87
N GLU A 185 1.67 5.76 -25.79
CA GLU A 185 1.07 5.14 -24.60
C GLU A 185 1.91 5.34 -23.32
N SER A 186 3.08 5.99 -23.45
CA SER A 186 4.02 6.40 -22.41
C SER A 186 4.14 7.93 -22.20
N ASP A 187 3.21 8.76 -22.65
CA ASP A 187 3.23 10.18 -22.33
C ASP A 187 2.94 10.38 -20.83
N VAL A 188 3.77 11.19 -20.15
CA VAL A 188 3.71 11.33 -18.68
C VAL A 188 2.33 11.77 -18.21
N ASN A 189 1.68 12.69 -18.94
CA ASN A 189 0.33 13.15 -18.62
C ASN A 189 -0.72 12.05 -18.76
N SER A 190 -0.59 11.17 -19.75
CA SER A 190 -1.47 10.02 -19.94
C SER A 190 -1.31 9.00 -18.80
N VAL A 191 -0.07 8.77 -18.36
CA VAL A 191 0.21 7.92 -17.19
C VAL A 191 -0.40 8.52 -15.93
N LEU A 192 -0.19 9.83 -15.67
CA LEU A 192 -0.78 10.50 -14.51
C LEU A 192 -2.31 10.43 -14.51
N ALA A 193 -2.95 10.62 -15.66
CA ALA A 193 -4.41 10.50 -15.77
C ALA A 193 -4.91 9.07 -15.46
N ARG A 194 -4.18 8.02 -15.90
CA ARG A 194 -4.51 6.63 -15.53
C ARG A 194 -4.33 6.38 -14.04
N VAL A 195 -3.27 6.90 -13.44
CA VAL A 195 -3.04 6.79 -12.00
C VAL A 195 -4.16 7.49 -11.22
N GLU A 196 -4.55 8.71 -11.61
CA GLU A 196 -5.69 9.43 -11.01
C GLU A 196 -6.99 8.60 -11.13
N TYR A 197 -7.23 7.98 -12.29
CA TYR A 197 -8.38 7.09 -12.50
C TYR A 197 -8.37 5.85 -11.57
N HIS A 198 -7.21 5.20 -11.39
CA HIS A 198 -7.10 4.05 -10.48
C HIS A 198 -7.25 4.45 -9.01
N LEU A 199 -6.68 5.59 -8.62
CA LEU A 199 -6.81 6.12 -7.27
C LEU A 199 -8.25 6.58 -6.94
N GLN A 200 -9.07 6.94 -7.93
CA GLN A 200 -10.51 7.18 -7.72
C GLN A 200 -11.30 5.89 -7.49
N ARG A 201 -10.75 4.73 -7.88
CA ARG A 201 -11.36 3.40 -7.71
C ARG A 201 -10.79 2.62 -6.54
N GLU A 202 -10.01 3.29 -5.69
CA GLU A 202 -9.34 2.68 -4.53
C GLU A 202 -8.32 1.57 -4.88
N ASP A 203 -7.87 1.55 -6.14
CA ASP A 203 -6.91 0.56 -6.64
C ASP A 203 -5.49 1.11 -6.61
N LEU A 204 -4.88 1.07 -5.42
CA LEU A 204 -3.51 1.56 -5.18
C LEU A 204 -2.45 0.73 -5.94
N GLU A 205 -2.69 -0.57 -6.14
CA GLU A 205 -1.74 -1.46 -6.81
C GLU A 205 -1.59 -1.12 -8.29
N ALA A 206 -2.72 -0.95 -8.98
CA ALA A 206 -2.73 -0.54 -10.38
C ALA A 206 -2.12 0.85 -10.55
N ALA A 207 -2.46 1.79 -9.65
CA ALA A 207 -1.87 3.12 -9.60
C ALA A 207 -0.34 3.08 -9.45
N ALA A 208 0.19 2.29 -8.51
CA ALA A 208 1.63 2.15 -8.31
C ALA A 208 2.34 1.52 -9.52
N ARG A 209 1.69 0.56 -10.20
CA ARG A 209 2.21 -0.08 -11.41
C ARG A 209 2.33 0.90 -12.56
N GLU A 210 1.27 1.67 -12.85
CA GLU A 210 1.26 2.70 -13.89
C GLU A 210 2.32 3.78 -13.62
N LEU A 211 2.43 4.23 -12.38
CA LEU A 211 3.42 5.25 -12.01
C LEU A 211 4.87 4.75 -12.12
N ASN A 212 5.11 3.45 -11.91
CA ASN A 212 6.44 2.83 -12.09
C ASN A 212 6.84 2.69 -13.58
N VAL A 213 5.93 2.89 -14.53
CA VAL A 213 6.24 2.95 -15.98
C VAL A 213 7.07 4.20 -16.32
N LEU A 214 6.97 5.26 -15.49
CA LEU A 214 7.73 6.50 -15.68
C LEU A 214 9.25 6.26 -15.68
N ARG A 215 10.00 7.10 -16.39
CA ARG A 215 11.47 7.01 -16.51
C ARG A 215 12.15 8.36 -16.25
N GLY A 216 13.38 8.32 -15.76
CA GLY A 216 14.19 9.51 -15.47
C GLY A 216 13.70 10.28 -14.23
N TRP A 217 13.92 11.59 -14.21
CA TRP A 217 13.54 12.52 -13.13
C TRP A 217 12.08 12.36 -12.63
N PRO A 218 11.05 12.22 -13.49
CA PRO A 218 9.68 11.93 -13.05
C PRO A 218 9.55 10.71 -12.13
N ARG A 219 10.34 9.66 -12.36
CA ARG A 219 10.33 8.44 -11.53
C ARG A 219 11.01 8.66 -10.19
N GLU A 220 12.07 9.47 -10.16
CA GLU A 220 12.79 9.76 -8.92
C GLU A 220 11.93 10.54 -7.93
N ILE A 221 11.15 11.51 -8.42
CA ILE A 221 10.17 12.26 -7.61
C ILE A 221 9.06 11.33 -7.10
N ALA A 222 8.56 10.45 -7.96
CA ALA A 222 7.53 9.49 -7.59
C ALA A 222 8.02 8.39 -6.62
N LYS A 223 9.34 8.21 -6.47
CA LYS A 223 9.93 7.10 -5.70
C LYS A 223 9.49 7.11 -4.23
N GLY A 224 9.51 8.27 -3.57
CA GLY A 224 9.12 8.36 -2.16
C GLY A 224 7.68 7.91 -1.92
N TRP A 225 6.77 8.34 -2.80
CA TRP A 225 5.37 7.92 -2.77
C TRP A 225 5.19 6.43 -3.12
N LEU A 226 5.95 5.92 -4.10
CA LEU A 226 5.92 4.49 -4.47
C LEU A 226 6.40 3.59 -3.32
N ASP A 227 7.43 4.00 -2.59
CA ASP A 227 7.96 3.24 -1.46
C ASP A 227 6.93 3.18 -0.31
N GLU A 228 6.20 4.27 -0.06
CA GLU A 228 5.11 4.30 0.93
C GLU A 228 3.89 3.49 0.48
N ALA A 229 3.50 3.60 -0.79
CA ALA A 229 2.42 2.80 -1.35
C ALA A 229 2.71 1.29 -1.24
N ARG A 230 3.96 0.87 -1.48
CA ARG A 230 4.37 -0.54 -1.28
C ARG A 230 4.25 -0.98 0.17
N ARG A 231 4.72 -0.17 1.13
CA ARG A 231 4.57 -0.48 2.57
C ARG A 231 3.11 -0.63 2.95
N HIS A 232 2.22 0.21 2.39
CA HIS A 232 0.79 0.07 2.59
C HIS A 232 0.25 -1.26 2.07
N LEU A 233 0.68 -1.67 0.87
CA LEU A 233 0.28 -2.94 0.28
C LEU A 233 0.86 -4.16 1.03
N GLU A 234 2.09 -4.07 1.53
CA GLU A 234 2.71 -5.12 2.36
C GLU A 234 1.89 -5.35 3.64
N VAL A 235 1.51 -4.28 4.33
CA VAL A 235 0.69 -4.38 5.53
C VAL A 235 -0.71 -4.86 5.21
N LYS A 236 -1.34 -4.36 4.13
CA LYS A 236 -2.64 -4.86 3.65
C LYS A 236 -2.60 -6.37 3.42
N MET A 237 -1.60 -6.85 2.69
CA MET A 237 -1.42 -8.27 2.43
C MET A 237 -1.22 -9.08 3.72
N ALA A 238 -0.42 -8.58 4.67
CA ALA A 238 -0.25 -9.24 5.96
C ALA A 238 -1.58 -9.35 6.72
N VAL A 239 -2.37 -8.27 6.76
CA VAL A 239 -3.69 -8.23 7.39
C VAL A 239 -4.65 -9.22 6.71
N ASP A 240 -4.69 -9.25 5.38
CA ASP A 240 -5.54 -10.18 4.63
C ASP A 240 -5.18 -11.64 4.94
N VAL A 241 -3.89 -11.97 4.99
CA VAL A 241 -3.43 -13.33 5.37
C VAL A 241 -3.85 -13.65 6.81
N MET A 242 -3.67 -12.72 7.76
CA MET A 242 -4.11 -12.93 9.14
C MET A 242 -5.63 -13.09 9.25
N GLN A 243 -6.41 -12.29 8.53
CA GLN A 243 -7.86 -12.38 8.49
C GLN A 243 -8.33 -13.72 7.90
N THR A 244 -7.69 -14.20 6.83
CA THR A 244 -8.02 -15.52 6.26
C THR A 244 -7.72 -16.64 7.27
N HIS A 245 -6.59 -16.57 7.97
CA HIS A 245 -6.24 -17.55 9.00
C HIS A 245 -7.23 -17.53 10.18
N VAL A 246 -7.54 -16.36 10.74
CA VAL A 246 -8.53 -16.22 11.82
C VAL A 246 -9.92 -16.68 11.36
N GLY A 247 -10.26 -16.45 10.08
CA GLY A 247 -11.47 -16.99 9.47
C GLY A 247 -11.49 -18.52 9.47
N LEU A 248 -10.37 -19.17 9.12
CA LEU A 248 -10.23 -20.62 9.18
C LEU A 248 -10.33 -21.16 10.62
N MET A 249 -9.74 -20.47 11.60
CA MET A 249 -9.89 -20.80 13.02
C MET A 249 -11.35 -20.69 13.48
N SER A 250 -12.07 -19.67 13.02
CA SER A 250 -13.51 -19.51 13.32
C SER A 250 -14.36 -20.64 12.75
N LEU A 251 -13.92 -21.24 11.64
CA LEU A 251 -14.59 -22.39 11.03
C LEU A 251 -14.19 -23.73 11.67
N GLY A 252 -13.18 -23.75 12.55
CA GLY A 252 -12.61 -24.96 13.14
C GLY A 252 -11.85 -25.81 12.13
N ALA A 253 -11.32 -25.20 11.06
CA ALA A 253 -10.58 -25.89 9.99
C ALA A 253 -9.08 -26.04 10.28
N VAL A 254 -8.56 -25.31 11.26
CA VAL A 254 -7.17 -25.27 11.74
C VAL A 254 -7.22 -25.24 13.25
#